data_AF-A0A1J4S6L3-F1
#
_entry.id   AF-A0A1J4S6L3-F1
#
_cell.length_a   1.000
_cell.length_b   1.000
_cell.length_c   1.000
_cell.angle_alpha   90.00
_cell.angle_beta   90.00
_cell.angle_gamma   90.00
#
_symmetry.space_group_name_H-M   'P 1'
#
loop_
_entity.id
_entity.type
_entity.pdbx_description
1 polymer ?
#
loop_
_entity_poly.entity_id
_entity_poly.type
_entity_poly.pdbx_seq_one_letter_code
_entity_poly.pdbx_strand_id
1 'polypeptide(L)'
;MTQITLRGMDPEIEHEIRRISRLTGKSLNRVIQEMIYNYTGVNKREKTPRADSLKKWAGGWSDKYASQFFESIKSSEQIDEDMWK
;
A
#
# COMPACT_ATOMS: atom_id res chain seq x y z
N MET A 1 -1.19 -3.27 21.70
CA MET A 1 0.18 -3.46 21.20
C MET A 1 0.85 -4.48 22.08
N THR A 2 1.06 -5.69 21.58
CA THR A 2 1.77 -6.76 22.30
C THR A 2 3.06 -7.04 21.54
N GLN A 3 4.19 -6.95 22.22
CA GLN A 3 5.50 -7.23 21.65
C GLN A 3 5.91 -8.65 22.02
N ILE A 4 6.38 -9.40 21.02
CA ILE A 4 6.97 -10.73 21.20
C ILE A 4 8.42 -10.63 20.71
N THR A 5 9.38 -11.04 21.55
CA THR A 5 10.80 -11.08 21.20
C THR A 5 11.22 -12.53 20.98
N LEU A 6 11.64 -12.86 19.77
CA LEU A 6 12.24 -14.15 19.46
C LEU A 6 13.73 -14.12 19.86
N ARG A 7 14.15 -15.00 20.76
CA ARG A 7 15.54 -15.12 21.24
C ARG A 7 16.18 -16.38 20.67
N GLY A 8 17.49 -16.34 20.44
CA GLY A 8 18.25 -17.51 19.97
C GLY A 8 17.90 -17.94 18.54
N MET A 9 17.57 -16.97 17.67
CA MET A 9 17.36 -17.26 16.25
C MET A 9 18.68 -17.67 15.61
N ASP A 10 18.64 -18.76 14.84
CA ASP A 10 19.77 -19.19 14.04
C ASP A 10 20.15 -18.08 13.03
N PRO A 11 21.44 -17.68 12.93
CA PRO A 11 21.87 -16.61 12.04
C PRO A 11 21.56 -16.86 10.56
N GLU A 12 21.57 -18.12 10.11
CA GLU A 12 21.25 -18.49 8.73
C GLU A 12 19.77 -18.26 8.44
N ILE A 13 18.90 -18.61 9.39
CA ILE A 13 17.47 -18.35 9.33
C ILE A 13 17.18 -16.84 9.36
N GLU A 14 17.87 -16.08 10.20
CA GLU A 14 17.72 -14.61 10.22
C GLU A 14 18.10 -14.00 8.86
N HIS A 15 19.20 -14.46 8.27
CA HIS A 15 19.66 -14.01 6.97
C HIS A 15 18.62 -14.28 5.88
N GLU A 16 18.05 -15.48 5.88
CA GLU A 16 17.03 -15.89 4.93
C GLU A 16 15.75 -15.07 5.06
N ILE A 17 15.29 -14.79 6.28
CA ILE A 17 14.13 -13.92 6.53
C ILE A 17 14.41 -12.50 6.00
N ARG A 18 15.62 -11.97 6.20
CA ARG A 18 16.02 -10.67 5.66
C ARG A 18 16.07 -10.66 4.13
N ARG A 19 16.54 -11.75 3.51
CA ARG A 19 16.54 -11.92 2.05
C ARG A 19 15.11 -11.88 1.51
N ILE A 20 14.18 -12.62 2.11
CA ILE A 20 12.76 -12.64 1.73
C ILE A 20 12.12 -11.26 1.90
N SER A 21 12.42 -10.54 2.99
CA SER A 21 11.95 -9.17 3.22
C SER A 21 12.38 -8.23 2.09
N ARG A 22 13.65 -8.30 1.65
CA ARG A 22 14.15 -7.48 0.53
C ARG A 22 13.48 -7.85 -0.79
N LEU A 23 13.34 -9.14 -1.08
CA LEU A 23 12.73 -9.62 -2.34
C LEU A 23 11.25 -9.25 -2.45
N THR A 24 10.52 -9.28 -1.34
CA THR A 24 9.07 -9.01 -1.32
C THR A 24 8.73 -7.55 -1.05
N GLY A 25 9.70 -6.72 -0.68
CA GLY A 25 9.48 -5.33 -0.23
C GLY A 25 8.67 -5.22 1.07
N LYS A 26 8.45 -6.33 1.80
CA LYS A 26 7.68 -6.36 3.05
C LYS A 26 8.61 -6.13 4.25
N SER A 27 8.09 -5.56 5.33
CA SER A 27 8.84 -5.44 6.59
C SER A 27 9.13 -6.82 7.21
N LEU A 28 10.22 -6.94 7.97
CA LEU A 28 10.60 -8.18 8.66
C LEU A 28 9.45 -8.74 9.51
N ASN A 29 8.80 -7.87 10.30
CA ASN A 29 7.65 -8.27 11.11
C ASN A 29 6.49 -8.82 10.26
N ARG A 30 6.24 -8.24 9.08
CA ARG A 30 5.20 -8.73 8.17
C ARG A 30 5.53 -10.13 7.64
N VAL A 31 6.78 -10.36 7.25
CA VAL A 31 7.26 -11.67 6.78
C VAL A 31 7.13 -12.73 7.87
N ILE A 32 7.62 -12.44 9.08
CA ILE A 32 7.54 -13.37 10.22
C ILE A 32 6.08 -13.67 10.57
N GLN A 33 5.21 -12.66 10.58
CA GLN A 33 3.78 -12.87 10.82
C GLN A 33 3.17 -13.80 9.75
N GLU A 34 3.42 -13.56 8.46
CA GLU A 34 2.92 -14.40 7.37
C GLU A 34 3.39 -15.86 7.52
N MET A 35 4.66 -16.08 7.88
CA MET A 35 5.19 -17.42 8.18
C MET A 35 4.44 -18.09 9.34
N ILE A 36 4.19 -17.37 10.44
CA ILE A 36 3.44 -17.89 11.60
C ILE A 36 1.99 -18.21 11.21
N TYR A 37 1.32 -17.35 10.45
CA TYR A 37 -0.05 -17.62 9.97
C TYR A 37 -0.11 -18.87 9.09
N ASN A 38 0.84 -19.01 8.15
CA ASN A 38 0.93 -20.17 7.29
C ASN A 38 1.17 -21.46 8.09
N TYR A 39 2.05 -21.42 9.10
CA TYR A 39 2.35 -22.57 9.94
C TYR A 39 1.18 -22.96 10.87
N THR A 40 0.51 -21.96 11.46
CA THR A 40 -0.59 -22.20 12.42
C THR A 40 -1.92 -22.54 11.75
N GLY A 41 -2.02 -22.44 10.42
CA GLY A 41 -3.27 -22.62 9.68
C GLY A 41 -4.34 -21.57 10.00
N VAL A 42 -4.00 -20.54 10.79
CA VAL A 42 -4.86 -19.40 11.05
C VAL A 42 -4.86 -18.58 9.77
N ASN A 43 -5.82 -18.85 8.88
CA ASN A 43 -6.01 -18.09 7.66
C ASN A 43 -6.26 -16.63 8.04
N LYS A 44 -5.20 -15.81 7.98
CA LYS A 44 -5.34 -14.37 7.95
C LYS A 44 -6.08 -14.10 6.66
N ARG A 45 -7.41 -13.89 6.73
CA ARG A 45 -8.13 -13.20 5.66
C ARG A 45 -7.24 -12.02 5.32
N GLU A 46 -6.71 -11.99 4.09
CA GLU A 46 -5.89 -10.87 3.66
C GLU A 46 -6.70 -9.62 3.96
N LYS A 47 -6.30 -8.90 5.02
CA LYS A 47 -6.85 -7.60 5.29
C LYS A 47 -6.18 -6.73 4.24
N THR A 48 -6.72 -6.78 3.02
CA THR A 48 -6.48 -5.74 2.04
C THR A 48 -6.67 -4.43 2.80
N PRO A 49 -5.66 -3.56 2.84
CA PRO A 49 -5.82 -2.25 3.45
C PRO A 49 -7.10 -1.64 2.91
N ARG A 50 -7.91 -0.97 3.75
CA ARG A 50 -9.19 -0.40 3.31
C ARG A 50 -9.06 0.48 2.05
N ALA A 51 -7.87 1.04 1.83
CA ALA A 51 -7.52 1.89 0.69
C ALA A 51 -6.73 1.18 -0.43
N ASP A 52 -6.62 -0.15 -0.43
CA ASP A 52 -5.82 -0.88 -1.44
C ASP A 52 -6.38 -0.68 -2.87
N SER A 53 -7.71 -0.58 -2.99
CA SER A 53 -8.41 -0.23 -4.23
C SER A 53 -8.08 1.17 -4.76
N LEU A 54 -7.57 2.07 -3.90
CA LEU A 54 -7.18 3.43 -4.27
C LEU A 54 -5.75 3.49 -4.82
N LYS A 55 -4.91 2.48 -4.58
CA LYS A 55 -3.52 2.47 -5.09
C LYS A 55 -3.44 2.56 -6.61
N LYS A 56 -4.42 2.02 -7.34
CA LYS A 56 -4.47 2.13 -8.81
C LYS A 56 -4.62 3.58 -9.31
N TRP A 57 -5.12 4.47 -8.44
CA TRP A 57 -5.27 5.90 -8.71
C TRP A 57 -4.13 6.73 -8.13
N ALA A 58 -3.24 6.12 -7.33
CA ALA A 58 -2.06 6.77 -6.82
C ALA A 58 -1.00 6.85 -7.92
N GLY A 59 -0.66 8.06 -8.34
CA GLY A 59 0.28 8.31 -9.42
C GLY A 59 0.14 9.71 -9.98
N GLY A 60 0.93 10.01 -11.02
CA GLY A 60 0.81 11.24 -11.80
C GLY A 60 -0.10 11.05 -13.01
N TRP A 61 -0.48 12.16 -13.64
CA TRP A 61 -1.21 12.12 -14.90
C TRP A 61 -0.22 12.21 -16.06
N SER A 62 -0.54 11.54 -17.17
CA SER A 62 0.17 11.81 -18.42
C SER A 62 -0.29 13.16 -18.99
N ASP A 63 0.55 13.77 -19.83
CA ASP A 63 0.23 15.05 -20.46
C ASP A 63 -1.10 15.00 -21.22
N LYS A 64 -1.38 13.89 -21.89
CA LYS A 64 -2.67 13.66 -22.58
C LYS A 64 -3.85 13.69 -21.62
N TYR A 65 -3.78 12.99 -20.49
CA TYR A 65 -4.87 12.98 -19.51
C TYR A 65 -5.04 14.33 -18.84
N ALA A 66 -3.94 15.05 -18.58
CA ALA A 66 -3.97 16.42 -18.08
C ALA A 66 -4.68 17.36 -19.06
N SER A 67 -4.30 17.37 -20.33
CA SER A 67 -4.94 18.23 -21.33
C SER A 67 -6.44 17.95 -21.47
N GLN A 68 -6.84 16.67 -21.52
CA GLN A 68 -8.26 16.31 -21.61
C GLN A 68 -9.07 16.78 -20.40
N PHE A 69 -8.48 16.69 -19.20
CA PHE A 69 -9.15 17.17 -17.99
C PHE A 69 -9.28 18.68 -17.98
N PHE A 70 -8.20 19.42 -18.27
CA PHE A 70 -8.26 20.89 -18.34
C PHE A 70 -9.31 21.37 -19.34
N GLU A 71 -9.44 20.69 -20.49
CA GLU A 71 -10.49 21.00 -21.45
C GLU A 71 -11.89 20.68 -20.90
N SER A 72 -12.05 19.60 -20.14
CA SER A 72 -13.33 19.21 -19.53
C SER A 72 -13.81 20.16 -18.43
N ILE A 73 -12.89 20.79 -17.69
CA ILE A 73 -13.24 21.73 -16.60
C ILE A 73 -13.29 23.18 -17.05
N LYS A 74 -12.93 23.49 -18.30
CA LYS A 74 -12.84 24.85 -18.85
C LYS A 74 -14.12 25.67 -18.66
N SER A 75 -15.29 25.04 -18.74
CA SER A 75 -16.58 25.69 -18.49
C SER A 75 -16.82 26.01 -17.00
N SER A 76 -16.19 25.26 -16.10
CA SER A 76 -16.27 25.44 -14.65
C SER A 76 -15.25 26.43 -14.10
N GLU A 77 -14.28 26.87 -14.92
CA GLU A 77 -13.31 27.92 -14.57
C GLU A 77 -13.88 29.33 -14.72
N GLN A 78 -15.05 29.47 -15.38
CA GLN A 78 -15.75 30.75 -15.44
C GLN A 78 -16.50 30.98 -14.14
N ILE A 79 -16.35 32.17 -13.58
CA ILE A 79 -17.14 32.60 -12.42
C ILE A 79 -18.58 32.76 -12.88
N ASP A 80 -19.47 31.99 -12.28
CA ASP A 80 -20.91 32.22 -12.37
C ASP A 80 -21.26 33.40 -11.45
N GLU A 81 -21.45 34.56 -12.07
CA GLU A 81 -21.78 35.83 -11.40
C GLU A 81 -23.08 35.75 -10.58
N ASP A 82 -24.00 34.85 -10.93
CA ASP A 82 -25.24 34.65 -10.19
C ASP A 82 -25.03 33.75 -8.94
N MET A 83 -24.01 32.89 -8.94
CA MET A 83 -23.56 32.16 -7.75
C MET A 83 -22.65 32.98 -6.83
N TRP A 84 -22.02 34.05 -7.32
CA TRP A 84 -21.02 34.84 -6.57
C TRP A 84 -21.60 35.97 -5.71
N LYS A 85 -22.88 36.33 -5.90
CA LYS A 85 -23.59 37.33 -5.09
C LYS A 85 -24.10 36.76 -3.77
#